data_AF-A0A433BY71-F1
#
_entry.id   AF-A0A433BY71-F1
#
_cell.length_a   1.000
_cell.length_b   1.000
_cell.length_c   1.000
_cell.angle_alpha   90.00
_cell.angle_beta   90.00
_cell.angle_gamma   90.00
#
_symmetry.space_group_name_H-M   'P 1'
#
loop_
_entity.id
_entity.type
_entity.pdbx_description
1 polymer ?
#
loop_
_entity_poly.entity_id
_entity_poly.type
_entity_poly.pdbx_seq_one_letter_code
_entity_poly.pdbx_strand_id
1 'polypeptide(L)'
;MAVTVSGANVVAYATNGTNDEAYFIGKQEGGHMDLMSMYGDRLQASLNDGALTGEMTTNAPRVAPVTFRASSVAGPAGIYTATHDAARMTWVVRPDHTMTGVMDNSAPGNHKVSDAAQARSQAFLDGVRQMRLARQIHQAPQMAYGTWSMQMGGTMMKAVRVTGDMTL
;
A
#
# COMPACT_ATOMS: atom_id res chain seq x y z
N MET A 1 6.80 -2.77 -3.60
CA MET A 1 5.34 -2.85 -3.79
C MET A 1 4.89 -4.30 -3.71
N ALA A 2 3.67 -4.54 -3.26
CA ALA A 2 2.96 -5.81 -3.39
C ALA A 2 1.49 -5.56 -3.72
N VAL A 3 0.83 -6.55 -4.33
CA VAL A 3 -0.59 -6.51 -4.70
C VAL A 3 -1.23 -7.82 -4.28
N THR A 4 -2.38 -7.72 -3.62
CA THR A 4 -3.19 -8.86 -3.19
C THR A 4 -4.55 -8.77 -3.85
N VAL A 5 -4.97 -9.87 -4.47
CA VAL A 5 -6.26 -9.99 -5.17
C VAL A 5 -7.07 -11.09 -4.51
N SER A 6 -8.29 -10.76 -4.08
CA SER A 6 -9.30 -11.71 -3.57
C SER A 6 -10.55 -11.61 -4.43
N GLY A 7 -10.72 -12.53 -5.37
CA GLY A 7 -11.81 -12.44 -6.36
C GLY A 7 -11.72 -11.13 -7.16
N ALA A 8 -12.72 -10.26 -7.02
CA ALA A 8 -12.71 -8.93 -7.64
C ALA A 8 -12.00 -7.87 -6.79
N ASN A 9 -11.76 -8.10 -5.50
CA ASN A 9 -11.22 -7.08 -4.61
C ASN A 9 -9.68 -7.02 -4.70
N VAL A 10 -9.14 -5.81 -4.71
CA VAL A 10 -7.70 -5.55 -4.82
C VAL A 10 -7.25 -4.63 -3.72
N VAL A 11 -6.13 -5.00 -3.08
CA VAL A 11 -5.31 -4.09 -2.29
C VAL A 11 -3.89 -4.10 -2.85
N ALA A 12 -3.40 -2.95 -3.26
CA ALA A 12 -1.99 -2.75 -3.60
C ALA A 12 -1.34 -1.79 -2.60
N TYR A 13 -0.09 -2.06 -2.30
CA TYR A 13 0.71 -1.28 -1.37
C TYR A 13 2.10 -1.02 -1.96
N ALA A 14 2.43 0.26 -2.13
CA ALA A 14 3.74 0.72 -2.56
C ALA A 14 4.42 1.47 -1.42
N THR A 15 5.73 1.27 -1.25
CA THR A 15 6.56 1.99 -0.28
C THR A 15 8.00 2.03 -0.76
N ASN A 16 8.73 3.08 -0.37
CA ASN A 16 10.18 3.17 -0.52
C ASN A 16 10.94 2.57 0.69
N GLY A 17 10.22 2.16 1.75
CA GLY A 17 10.80 1.59 2.97
C GLY A 17 11.42 2.60 3.94
N THR A 18 11.31 3.90 3.66
CA THR A 18 11.95 4.94 4.47
C THR A 18 10.97 5.99 4.98
N ASN A 19 10.21 6.63 4.09
CA ASN A 19 9.36 7.77 4.45
C ASN A 19 8.14 7.97 3.54
N ASP A 20 7.85 7.01 2.67
CA ASP A 20 6.73 7.12 1.76
C ASP A 20 6.00 5.80 1.55
N GLU A 21 4.68 5.90 1.44
CA GLU A 21 3.80 4.80 1.12
C GLU A 21 2.53 5.28 0.40
N ALA A 22 1.91 4.35 -0.34
CA ALA A 22 0.61 4.51 -0.95
C ALA A 22 -0.17 3.20 -0.91
N TYR A 23 -1.41 3.29 -0.45
CA TYR A 23 -2.41 2.22 -0.53
C TYR A 23 -3.36 2.48 -1.68
N PHE A 24 -3.63 1.44 -2.47
CA PHE A 24 -4.63 1.44 -3.52
C PHE A 24 -5.63 0.34 -3.21
N ILE A 25 -6.89 0.72 -3.01
CA ILE A 25 -7.96 -0.21 -2.63
C ILE A 25 -9.08 -0.05 -3.64
N GLY A 26 -9.52 -1.15 -4.23
CA GLY A 26 -10.63 -1.12 -5.17
C GLY A 26 -10.92 -2.49 -5.75
N LYS A 27 -11.32 -2.51 -7.03
CA LYS A 27 -11.70 -3.74 -7.72
C LYS A 27 -10.92 -3.94 -9.02
N GLN A 28 -10.79 -5.19 -9.42
CA GLN A 28 -10.37 -5.59 -10.76
C GLN A 28 -11.56 -6.09 -11.57
N GLU A 29 -11.57 -5.77 -12.86
CA GLU A 29 -12.56 -6.22 -13.83
C GLU A 29 -11.85 -6.87 -15.01
N GLY A 30 -12.07 -8.17 -15.21
CA GLY A 30 -11.43 -8.90 -16.31
C GLY A 30 -9.90 -8.89 -16.27
N GLY A 31 -9.30 -8.81 -15.08
CA GLY A 31 -7.84 -8.71 -14.89
C GLY A 31 -7.32 -7.27 -14.90
N HIS A 32 -8.15 -6.28 -15.25
CA HIS A 32 -7.74 -4.87 -15.30
C HIS A 32 -8.01 -4.13 -13.99
N MET A 33 -7.08 -3.25 -13.62
CA MET A 33 -7.13 -2.45 -12.41
C MET A 33 -6.84 -1.00 -12.77
N ASP A 34 -7.69 -0.08 -12.32
CA ASP A 34 -7.45 1.36 -12.35
C ASP A 34 -7.80 1.92 -10.98
N LEU A 35 -6.78 2.04 -10.13
CA LEU A 35 -6.94 2.34 -8.72
C LEU A 35 -6.31 3.70 -8.41
N MET A 36 -6.92 4.42 -7.49
CA MET A 36 -6.39 5.68 -7.00
C MET A 36 -6.25 5.60 -5.47
N SER A 37 -5.10 6.03 -4.97
CA SER A 37 -4.81 6.09 -3.55
C SER A 37 -5.47 7.32 -2.91
N MET A 38 -5.46 7.34 -1.57
CA MET A 38 -5.88 8.51 -0.78
C MET A 38 -5.10 9.78 -1.16
N TYR A 39 -3.84 9.66 -1.59
CA TYR A 39 -2.97 10.79 -1.91
C TYR A 39 -3.01 11.18 -3.39
N GLY A 40 -3.94 10.62 -4.17
CA GLY A 40 -4.09 10.90 -5.60
C GLY A 40 -3.07 10.18 -6.50
N ASP A 41 -2.22 9.30 -5.94
CA ASP A 41 -1.41 8.40 -6.76
C ASP A 41 -2.33 7.44 -7.50
N ARG A 42 -2.00 7.08 -8.75
CA ARG A 42 -2.79 6.17 -9.59
C ARG A 42 -1.99 4.93 -9.95
N LEU A 43 -2.64 3.78 -9.91
CA LEU A 43 -2.10 2.48 -10.29
C LEU A 43 -2.97 1.90 -11.40
N GLN A 44 -2.39 1.71 -12.57
CA GLN A 44 -3.04 1.04 -13.70
C GLN A 44 -2.31 -0.27 -13.99
N ALA A 45 -3.02 -1.39 -13.95
CA ALA A 45 -2.41 -2.70 -14.10
C ALA A 45 -3.32 -3.71 -14.78
N SER A 46 -2.70 -4.74 -15.34
CA SER A 46 -3.37 -5.89 -15.94
C SER A 46 -2.75 -7.18 -15.40
N LEU A 47 -3.61 -8.10 -14.93
CA LEU A 47 -3.25 -9.42 -14.46
C LEU A 47 -3.53 -10.45 -15.58
N ASN A 48 -2.48 -10.88 -16.25
CA ASN A 48 -2.55 -11.83 -17.37
C ASN A 48 -1.57 -12.99 -17.11
N ASP A 49 -1.99 -14.23 -17.33
CA ASP A 49 -1.15 -15.43 -17.23
C ASP A 49 -0.32 -15.53 -15.94
N GLY A 50 -0.93 -15.14 -14.81
CA GLY A 50 -0.27 -15.15 -13.51
C GLY A 50 0.82 -14.09 -13.32
N ALA A 51 0.92 -13.09 -14.21
CA ALA A 51 1.79 -11.94 -14.07
C ALA A 51 0.97 -10.64 -14.02
N LEU A 52 1.32 -9.76 -13.08
CA LEU A 52 0.78 -8.42 -13.00
C LEU A 52 1.77 -7.45 -13.65
N THR A 53 1.32 -6.73 -14.66
CA THR A 53 2.08 -5.65 -15.32
C THR A 53 1.32 -4.35 -15.20
N GLY A 54 2.02 -3.24 -15.00
CA GLY A 54 1.35 -1.96 -14.91
C GLY A 54 2.29 -0.78 -14.76
N GLU A 55 1.66 0.35 -14.47
CA GLU A 55 2.30 1.64 -14.22
C GLU A 55 1.70 2.28 -12.97
N MET A 56 2.57 2.87 -12.15
CA MET A 56 2.19 3.71 -11.02
C MET A 56 2.61 5.14 -11.29
N THR A 57 1.67 6.08 -11.14
CA THR A 57 1.93 7.52 -11.20
C THR A 57 1.67 8.14 -9.85
N THR A 58 2.55 9.03 -9.42
CA THR A 58 2.39 9.74 -8.14
C THR A 58 1.78 11.12 -8.38
N ASN A 59 1.01 11.61 -7.42
CA ASN A 59 0.58 13.01 -7.36
C ASN A 59 1.72 13.98 -6.93
N ALA A 60 2.96 13.49 -6.89
CA ALA A 60 4.14 14.33 -6.70
C ALA A 60 4.55 14.99 -8.03
N PRO A 61 4.80 16.31 -8.03
CA PRO A 61 5.23 16.99 -9.25
C PRO A 61 6.59 16.49 -9.69
N ARG A 62 6.77 16.34 -11.02
CA ARG A 62 8.05 15.97 -11.66
C ARG A 62 8.59 14.58 -11.28
N VAL A 63 7.74 13.69 -10.78
CA VAL A 63 8.08 12.27 -10.63
C VAL A 63 7.59 11.52 -11.85
N ALA A 64 8.51 10.81 -12.52
CA ALA A 64 8.17 10.00 -13.67
C ALA A 64 7.30 8.79 -13.26
N PRO A 65 6.39 8.32 -14.13
CA PRO A 65 5.69 7.07 -13.92
C PRO A 65 6.65 5.90 -13.72
N VAL A 66 6.29 4.96 -12.86
CA VAL A 66 7.07 3.75 -12.57
C VAL A 66 6.34 2.55 -13.15
N THR A 67 6.93 1.94 -14.18
CA THR A 67 6.43 0.68 -14.73
C THR A 67 6.91 -0.51 -13.89
N PHE A 68 6.12 -1.56 -13.85
CA PHE A 68 6.45 -2.76 -13.10
C PHE A 68 5.92 -4.03 -13.75
N ARG A 69 6.58 -5.14 -13.42
CA ARG A 69 6.13 -6.51 -13.70
C ARG A 69 6.39 -7.37 -12.47
N ALA A 70 5.40 -8.10 -12.03
CA ALA A 70 5.51 -9.03 -10.91
C ALA A 70 4.85 -10.36 -11.27
N SER A 71 5.53 -11.47 -10.99
CA SER A 71 4.91 -12.80 -11.09
C SER A 71 4.05 -13.07 -9.86
N SER A 72 3.00 -13.86 -10.02
CA SER A 72 2.23 -14.38 -8.89
C SER A 72 3.12 -15.26 -8.03
N VAL A 73 2.99 -15.09 -6.72
CA VAL A 73 3.82 -15.78 -5.72
C VAL A 73 2.92 -16.34 -4.63
N ALA A 74 3.24 -17.54 -4.17
CA ALA A 74 2.54 -18.14 -3.04
C ALA A 74 2.87 -17.40 -1.74
N GLY A 75 2.02 -17.62 -0.73
CA GLY A 75 2.35 -17.24 0.63
C GLY A 75 3.68 -17.88 1.09
N PRO A 76 4.40 -17.23 2.01
CA PRO A 76 3.94 -16.11 2.81
C PRO A 76 4.25 -14.72 2.23
N ALA A 77 4.73 -14.61 0.98
CA ALA A 77 4.88 -13.30 0.33
C ALA A 77 3.54 -12.52 0.30
N GLY A 78 3.62 -11.21 0.46
CA GLY A 78 2.43 -10.34 0.49
C GLY A 78 2.62 -9.06 1.30
N ILE A 79 1.49 -8.46 1.66
CA ILE A 79 1.42 -7.25 2.48
C ILE A 79 1.01 -7.65 3.89
N TYR A 80 1.68 -7.11 4.90
CA TYR A 80 1.37 -7.34 6.31
C TYR A 80 1.22 -6.00 7.01
N THR A 81 0.24 -5.87 7.89
CA THR A 81 -0.01 -4.65 8.65
C THR A 81 -0.13 -4.94 10.15
N ALA A 82 0.26 -3.98 10.98
CA ALA A 82 0.03 -4.00 12.41
C ALA A 82 -0.35 -2.58 12.87
N THR A 83 -1.25 -2.48 13.83
CA THR A 83 -1.66 -1.20 14.43
C THR A 83 -1.49 -1.26 15.94
N HIS A 84 -1.02 -0.17 16.53
CA HIS A 84 -0.97 0.04 17.97
C HIS A 84 -1.13 1.53 18.23
N ASP A 85 -2.06 1.89 19.11
CA ASP A 85 -2.46 3.28 19.34
C ASP A 85 -2.80 3.99 18.02
N ALA A 86 -2.14 5.12 17.74
CA ALA A 86 -2.32 5.90 16.51
C ALA A 86 -1.39 5.48 15.36
N ALA A 87 -0.49 4.52 15.57
CA ALA A 87 0.55 4.19 14.61
C ALA A 87 0.22 2.90 13.83
N ARG A 88 0.41 2.96 12.52
CA ARG A 88 0.26 1.83 11.59
C ARG A 88 1.62 1.47 11.01
N MET A 89 1.97 0.21 11.07
CA MET A 89 3.10 -0.35 10.34
C MET A 89 2.63 -1.22 9.19
N THR A 90 3.28 -1.11 8.05
CA THR A 90 3.02 -1.98 6.90
C THR A 90 4.33 -2.47 6.31
N TRP A 91 4.39 -3.77 5.98
CA TRP A 91 5.51 -4.39 5.29
C TRP A 91 5.08 -5.05 3.99
N VAL A 92 5.96 -4.96 2.99
CA VAL A 92 6.03 -5.86 1.84
C VAL A 92 6.99 -6.98 2.18
N VAL A 93 6.48 -8.21 2.23
CA VAL A 93 7.26 -9.45 2.38
C VAL A 93 7.45 -10.06 1.01
N ARG A 94 8.71 -10.27 0.60
CA ARG A 94 9.07 -10.84 -0.69
C ARG A 94 9.31 -12.36 -0.61
N PRO A 95 9.31 -13.08 -1.75
CA PRO A 95 9.59 -14.51 -1.79
C PRO A 95 11.00 -14.88 -1.30
N ASP A 96 11.96 -13.96 -1.37
CA ASP A 96 13.32 -14.11 -0.85
C ASP A 96 13.43 -13.83 0.66
N HIS A 97 12.29 -13.69 1.34
CA HIS A 97 12.14 -13.39 2.76
C HIS A 97 12.62 -11.99 3.18
N THR A 98 12.98 -11.13 2.22
CA THR A 98 13.25 -9.72 2.53
C THR A 98 11.95 -8.98 2.85
N MET A 99 12.04 -8.04 3.77
CA MET A 99 10.90 -7.26 4.26
C MET A 99 11.23 -5.78 4.18
N THR A 100 10.34 -5.02 3.55
CA THR A 100 10.47 -3.56 3.44
C THR A 100 9.19 -2.93 3.95
N GLY A 101 9.27 -2.06 4.95
CA GLY A 101 8.08 -1.48 5.55
C GLY A 101 8.33 -0.12 6.19
N VAL A 102 7.23 0.62 6.37
CA VAL A 102 7.22 1.90 7.06
C VAL A 102 6.18 1.91 8.18
N MET A 103 6.43 2.77 9.16
CA MET A 103 5.52 3.11 10.24
C MET A 103 5.01 4.52 9.98
N ASP A 104 3.69 4.69 9.96
CA ASP A 104 3.01 5.98 9.91
C ASP A 104 2.41 6.28 11.29
N ASN A 105 3.00 7.24 12.01
CA ASN A 105 2.51 7.69 13.33
C ASN A 105 1.41 8.74 13.24
N SER A 106 1.09 9.16 12.02
CA SER A 106 0.05 10.14 11.71
C SER A 106 -1.13 9.51 10.98
N ALA A 107 -1.20 8.17 10.94
CA ALA A 107 -2.09 7.42 10.09
C ALA A 107 -3.53 7.96 10.23
N PRO A 108 -4.05 8.65 9.21
CA PRO A 108 -5.46 8.97 9.20
C PRO A 108 -6.21 7.63 9.19
N GLY A 109 -7.30 7.54 9.95
CA GLY A 109 -8.23 6.41 9.82
C GLY A 109 -8.66 6.19 8.36
N ASN A 110 -9.36 5.11 8.07
CA ASN A 110 -9.61 4.67 6.69
C ASN A 110 -10.52 5.62 5.92
N HIS A 111 -9.91 6.55 5.20
CA HIS A 111 -10.62 7.45 4.31
C HIS A 111 -10.42 6.96 2.88
N LYS A 112 -11.28 6.03 2.46
CA LYS A 112 -11.48 5.77 1.02
C LYS A 112 -11.90 7.09 0.38
N VAL A 113 -11.29 7.45 -0.75
CA VAL A 113 -11.80 8.56 -1.56
C VAL A 113 -13.03 8.05 -2.29
N SER A 114 -14.22 8.31 -1.73
CA SER A 114 -15.49 7.78 -2.23
C SER A 114 -16.03 8.52 -3.45
N ASP A 115 -15.49 9.70 -3.80
CA ASP A 115 -15.98 10.50 -4.92
C ASP A 115 -14.89 10.76 -5.99
N ALA A 116 -14.94 9.97 -7.06
CA ALA A 116 -14.02 10.03 -8.19
C ALA A 116 -14.03 11.39 -8.94
N ALA A 117 -15.11 12.17 -8.83
CA ALA A 117 -15.25 13.48 -9.49
C ALA A 117 -14.53 14.60 -8.71
N GLN A 118 -14.65 14.63 -7.38
CA GLN A 118 -13.93 15.60 -6.53
C GLN A 118 -12.44 15.28 -6.43
N ALA A 119 -12.10 13.99 -6.45
CA ALA A 119 -10.72 13.50 -6.37
C ALA A 119 -9.81 13.88 -7.54
N ARG A 120 -10.40 14.36 -8.64
CA ARG A 120 -9.67 14.80 -9.84
C ARG A 120 -9.52 16.32 -9.91
N SER A 121 -10.07 17.07 -8.97
CA SER A 121 -9.88 18.52 -8.92
C SER A 121 -8.45 18.86 -8.49
N GLN A 122 -7.86 19.91 -9.07
CA GLN A 122 -6.52 20.35 -8.70
C GLN A 122 -6.45 20.74 -7.22
N ALA A 123 -7.50 21.37 -6.68
CA ALA A 123 -7.60 21.71 -5.26
C ALA A 123 -7.56 20.48 -4.35
N PHE A 124 -8.23 19.39 -4.73
CA PHE A 124 -8.13 18.12 -4.00
C PHE A 124 -6.71 17.56 -4.07
N LEU A 125 -6.11 17.50 -5.27
CA LEU A 125 -4.76 16.97 -5.46
C LEU A 125 -3.72 17.75 -4.65
N ASP A 126 -3.86 19.08 -4.57
CA ASP A 126 -3.00 19.93 -3.76
C ASP A 126 -3.25 19.70 -2.26
N GLY A 127 -4.51 19.56 -1.85
CA GLY A 127 -4.88 19.25 -0.46
C GLY A 127 -4.29 17.93 0.04
N VAL A 128 -4.47 16.84 -0.73
CA VAL A 128 -3.92 15.53 -0.35
C VAL A 128 -2.39 15.50 -0.45
N ARG A 129 -1.78 16.35 -1.28
CA ARG A 129 -0.32 16.53 -1.30
C ARG A 129 0.17 17.16 0.00
N GLN A 130 -0.51 18.19 0.51
CA GLN A 130 -0.17 18.78 1.81
C GLN A 130 -0.33 17.76 2.94
N MET A 131 -1.39 16.96 2.91
CA MET A 131 -1.56 15.85 3.86
C MET A 131 -0.40 14.85 3.79
N ARG A 132 0.04 14.48 2.57
CA ARG A 132 1.18 13.56 2.36
C ARG A 132 2.47 14.09 3.00
N LEU A 133 2.73 15.40 2.85
CA LEU A 133 3.91 16.08 3.40
C LEU A 133 3.88 16.21 4.92
N ALA A 134 2.68 16.28 5.51
CA ALA A 134 2.51 16.36 6.96
C ALA A 134 2.65 15.00 7.67
N ARG A 135 2.77 13.89 6.91
CA ARG A 135 2.82 12.56 7.51
C ARG A 135 4.11 12.34 8.29
N GLN A 136 3.97 11.62 9.40
CA GLN A 136 5.07 11.18 10.26
C GLN A 136 5.45 9.75 9.92
N ILE A 137 6.02 9.56 8.72
CA ILE A 137 6.45 8.25 8.25
C ILE A 137 7.94 8.07 8.49
N HIS A 138 8.31 6.93 9.04
CA HIS A 138 9.69 6.46 9.11
C HIS A 138 9.76 4.96 8.83
N GLN A 139 10.98 4.41 8.74
CA GLN A 139 11.18 2.98 8.56
C GLN A 139 10.51 2.20 9.71
N ALA A 140 9.79 1.14 9.36
CA ALA A 140 9.20 0.27 10.36
C ALA A 140 10.30 -0.55 11.05
N PRO A 141 10.16 -0.87 12.35
CA PRO A 141 10.92 -1.90 13.02
C PRO A 141 10.95 -3.22 12.22
N GLN A 142 12.01 -3.98 12.42
CA GLN A 142 12.14 -5.28 11.78
C GLN A 142 11.07 -6.24 12.34
N MET A 143 10.26 -6.80 11.45
CA MET A 143 9.33 -7.88 11.75
C MET A 143 10.07 -9.22 11.65
N ALA A 144 9.81 -10.14 12.57
CA ALA A 144 10.35 -11.50 12.51
C ALA A 144 9.58 -12.33 11.47
N TYR A 145 10.30 -12.89 10.49
CA TYR A 145 9.71 -13.72 9.44
C TYR A 145 9.13 -15.02 10.03
N GLY A 146 7.97 -15.45 9.53
CA GLY A 146 7.29 -16.69 9.94
C GLY A 146 6.47 -16.57 11.23
N THR A 147 6.91 -15.76 12.20
CA THR A 147 6.13 -15.44 13.40
C THR A 147 5.28 -14.18 13.23
N TRP A 148 5.67 -13.31 12.28
CA TRP A 148 5.03 -12.02 11.99
C TRP A 148 4.92 -11.13 13.23
N SER A 149 5.91 -11.25 14.13
CA SER A 149 5.93 -10.54 15.40
C SER A 149 6.94 -9.40 15.36
N MET A 150 6.62 -8.30 16.05
CA MET A 150 7.50 -7.15 16.22
C MET A 150 7.21 -6.45 17.55
N GLN A 151 8.24 -5.81 18.10
CA GLN A 151 8.13 -4.97 19.29
C GLN A 151 7.66 -3.57 18.91
N MET A 152 6.68 -3.04 19.65
CA MET A 152 6.20 -1.67 19.53
C MET A 152 5.84 -1.13 20.89
N GLY A 153 6.50 -0.05 21.33
CA GLY A 153 6.23 0.55 22.64
C GLY A 153 6.42 -0.40 23.82
N GLY A 154 7.24 -1.46 23.68
CA GLY A 154 7.42 -2.52 24.68
C GLY A 154 6.39 -3.65 24.63
N THR A 155 5.40 -3.56 23.74
CA THR A 155 4.40 -4.61 23.49
C THR A 155 4.80 -5.46 22.29
N MET A 156 4.70 -6.78 22.44
CA MET A 156 4.86 -7.69 21.29
C MET A 156 3.55 -7.69 20.49
N MET A 157 3.64 -7.20 19.26
CA MET A 157 2.52 -7.17 18.33
C MET A 157 2.59 -8.37 17.38
N LYS A 158 1.47 -8.68 16.72
CA LYS A 158 1.44 -9.63 15.60
C LYS A 158 0.84 -8.96 14.38
N ALA A 159 1.58 -8.96 13.27
CA ALA A 159 1.10 -8.42 12.01
C ALA A 159 0.10 -9.38 11.37
N VAL A 160 -0.93 -8.80 10.76
CA VAL A 160 -1.96 -9.52 10.01
C VAL A 160 -1.68 -9.38 8.52
N ARG A 161 -1.90 -10.46 7.77
CA ARG A 161 -1.77 -10.44 6.32
C ARG A 161 -2.95 -9.66 5.73
N VAL A 162 -2.64 -8.70 4.87
CA VAL A 162 -3.65 -7.99 4.09
C VAL A 162 -4.14 -8.90 2.97
N THR A 163 -5.45 -8.97 2.78
CA THR A 163 -6.10 -9.63 1.65
C THR A 163 -6.90 -8.60 0.86
N GLY A 164 -7.37 -8.95 -0.35
CA GLY A 164 -8.23 -8.07 -1.13
C GLY A 164 -9.52 -7.69 -0.39
N ASP A 165 -10.00 -8.56 0.49
CA ASP A 165 -11.24 -8.35 1.26
C ASP A 165 -11.03 -7.50 2.52
N MET A 166 -9.79 -7.25 2.91
CA MET A 166 -9.49 -6.49 4.11
C MET A 166 -9.80 -5.01 3.86
N THR A 167 -10.71 -4.45 4.66
CA THR A 167 -10.70 -3.02 4.91
C THR A 167 -9.58 -2.78 5.90
N LEU A 168 -8.47 -2.23 5.41
CA LEU A 168 -7.53 -1.48 6.25
C LEU A 168 -8.33 -0.51 7.08
#